data_AF-A0A9N9BQI4-F1
#
_entry.id   AF-A0A9N9BQI4-F1
#
_cell.length_a   1.000
_cell.length_b   1.000
_cell.length_c   1.000
_cell.angle_alpha   90.00
_cell.angle_beta   90.00
_cell.angle_gamma   90.00
#
_symmetry.space_group_name_H-M   'P 1'
#
loop_
_entity.id
_entity.type
_entity.pdbx_description
1 polymer ?
#
loop_
_entity_poly.entity_id
_entity_poly.type
_entity_poly.pdbx_seq_one_letter_code
_entity_poly.pdbx_strand_id
1 'polypeptide(L)'
;MSIIKASKKSPHVIRYFGLSKNPATNNYIIVMEYANQGNLHKYLVNNYITLTWEKKLEILNFIISGLQQIHMKGLVHGALHSGNLLVKQQDKSNNQHFYFSDLGFSRPIDVKDDMIQ
;
A
#
# COMPACT_ATOMS: atom_id res chain seq x y z
N MET A 1 1.07 5.69 17.55
CA MET A 1 0.49 4.38 17.14
C MET A 1 1.47 3.77 16.14
N SER A 2 2.03 2.57 16.36
CA SER A 2 3.01 2.00 15.41
C SER A 2 2.33 1.57 14.09
N ILE A 3 3.01 1.75 12.96
CA ILE A 3 2.53 1.36 11.61
C ILE A 3 2.04 -0.11 11.59
N ILE A 4 2.74 -0.99 12.30
CA ILE A 4 2.38 -2.41 12.48
C ILE A 4 0.96 -2.55 13.07
N LYS A 5 0.66 -1.83 14.15
CA LYS A 5 -0.67 -1.87 14.81
C LYS A 5 -1.76 -1.26 13.93
N ALA A 6 -1.45 -0.21 13.19
CA ALA A 6 -2.39 0.46 12.29
C ALA A 6 -2.77 -0.42 11.09
N SER A 7 -1.81 -1.19 10.55
CA SER A 7 -2.04 -2.06 9.38
C SER A 7 -2.92 -3.27 9.68
N LYS A 8 -2.82 -3.85 10.88
CA LYS A 8 -3.52 -5.10 11.24
C LYS A 8 -5.04 -5.01 11.15
N LYS A 9 -5.61 -3.81 11.20
CA LYS A 9 -7.06 -3.56 11.14
C LYS A 9 -7.52 -2.85 9.85
N SER A 10 -6.61 -2.60 8.91
CA SER A 10 -6.92 -1.83 7.71
C SER A 10 -7.27 -2.76 6.55
N PRO A 11 -8.44 -2.61 5.90
CA PRO A 11 -8.73 -3.33 4.65
C PRO A 11 -7.98 -2.75 3.44
N HIS A 12 -7.29 -1.62 3.61
CA HIS A 12 -6.65 -0.87 2.53
C HIS A 12 -5.13 -0.85 2.62
N VAL A 13 -4.54 -1.22 3.76
CA VAL A 13 -3.08 -1.21 3.95
C VAL A 13 -2.62 -2.64 4.08
N ILE A 14 -1.53 -2.99 3.40
CA ILE A 14 -0.94 -4.33 3.47
C ILE A 14 -0.57 -4.65 4.92
N ARG A 15 -0.82 -5.88 5.36
CA ARG A 15 -0.57 -6.24 6.74
C ARG A 15 0.92 -6.32 7.02
N TYR A 16 1.39 -5.56 8.01
CA TYR A 16 2.74 -5.67 8.55
C TYR A 16 2.71 -6.59 9.78
N PHE A 17 3.62 -7.57 9.81
CA PHE A 17 3.74 -8.52 10.91
C PHE A 17 4.75 -8.05 11.97
N GLY A 18 5.84 -7.41 11.55
CA GLY A 18 6.88 -6.95 12.47
C GLY A 18 8.17 -6.56 11.79
N LEU A 19 9.21 -6.42 12.61
CA LEU A 19 10.58 -6.20 12.18
C LEU A 19 11.41 -7.44 12.47
N SER A 20 12.37 -7.71 11.60
CA SER A 20 13.44 -8.67 11.79
C SER A 20 14.79 -7.96 11.54
N LYS A 21 15.89 -8.67 11.73
CA LYS A 21 17.23 -8.15 11.48
C LYS A 21 18.08 -9.22 10.81
N ASN A 22 18.76 -8.85 9.73
CA ASN A 22 19.73 -9.73 9.09
C ASN A 22 20.98 -9.83 9.99
N PRO A 23 21.39 -11.01 10.47
CA PRO A 23 22.52 -11.14 11.39
C PRO A 23 23.87 -10.86 10.72
N ALA A 24 24.00 -11.03 9.40
CA ALA A 24 25.25 -10.81 8.68
C ALA A 24 25.45 -9.33 8.34
N THR A 25 24.40 -8.63 7.91
CA THR A 25 24.50 -7.23 7.48
C THR A 25 24.07 -6.22 8.54
N ASN A 26 23.46 -6.69 9.63
CA ASN A 26 22.80 -5.85 10.64
C ASN A 26 21.65 -4.97 10.11
N ASN A 27 21.19 -5.18 8.87
CA ASN A 27 20.07 -4.43 8.30
C ASN A 27 18.74 -4.87 8.92
N TYR A 28 17.88 -3.89 9.21
CA TYR A 28 16.50 -4.16 9.59
C TYR A 28 15.69 -4.64 8.38
N ILE A 29 14.80 -5.60 8.61
CA ILE A 29 13.91 -6.18 7.62
C ILE A 29 12.48 -5.96 8.09
N ILE A 30 11.61 -5.50 7.20
CA ILE A 30 10.18 -5.43 7.46
C ILE A 30 9.53 -6.75 7.01
N VAL A 31 8.82 -7.40 7.92
CA VAL A 31 8.04 -8.62 7.64
C VAL A 31 6.59 -8.21 7.39
N MET A 32 6.08 -8.52 6.21
CA MET A 32 4.74 -8.12 5.76
C MET A 32 4.08 -9.21 4.93
N GLU A 33 2.78 -9.08 4.73
CA GLU A 33 1.98 -9.98 3.91
C GLU A 33 2.45 -10.00 2.46
N TYR A 34 2.54 -11.20 1.89
CA TYR A 34 3.01 -11.40 0.52
C TYR A 34 1.90 -11.08 -0.50
N ALA A 35 2.17 -10.09 -1.34
CA ALA A 35 1.33 -9.70 -2.47
C ALA A 35 1.79 -10.45 -3.73
N ASN A 36 1.14 -11.58 -4.01
CA ASN A 36 1.56 -12.54 -5.04
C ASN A 36 1.47 -12.03 -6.50
N GLN A 37 0.84 -10.88 -6.75
CA GLN A 37 0.76 -10.25 -8.06
C GLN A 37 1.69 -9.03 -8.18
N GLY A 38 2.52 -8.77 -7.17
CA GLY A 38 3.48 -7.66 -7.17
C GLY A 38 2.81 -6.30 -6.96
N ASN A 39 3.29 -5.28 -7.69
CA ASN A 39 2.75 -3.92 -7.59
C ASN A 39 1.80 -3.58 -8.75
N LEU A 40 0.98 -2.55 -8.55
CA LEU A 40 -0.05 -2.12 -9.49
C LEU A 40 0.58 -1.70 -10.82
N HIS A 41 1.76 -1.07 -10.82
CA HIS A 41 2.47 -0.72 -12.05
C HIS A 41 2.71 -1.95 -12.93
N LYS A 42 3.33 -2.99 -12.38
CA LYS A 42 3.59 -4.25 -13.10
C LYS A 42 2.30 -4.95 -13.50
N TYR A 43 1.29 -4.95 -12.62
CA TYR A 43 -0.01 -5.52 -12.92
C TYR A 43 -0.67 -4.85 -14.13
N LEU A 44 -0.67 -3.51 -14.18
CA LEU A 44 -1.25 -2.74 -15.29
C LEU A 44 -0.51 -2.99 -16.61
N VAL A 45 0.82 -3.03 -16.57
CA VAL A 45 1.64 -3.32 -17.76
C VAL A 45 1.37 -4.74 -18.28
N ASN A 46 1.36 -5.73 -17.40
CA ASN A 46 1.18 -7.14 -17.78
C ASN A 46 -0.24 -7.46 -18.27
N ASN A 47 -1.25 -6.70 -17.82
CA ASN A 47 -2.65 -6.94 -18.16
C ASN A 47 -3.21 -5.86 -19.09
N TYR A 48 -2.38 -5.01 -19.71
CA TYR A 48 -2.84 -3.84 -20.45
C TYR A 48 -3.95 -4.16 -21.48
N ILE A 49 -3.81 -5.26 -22.21
CA ILE A 49 -4.76 -5.70 -23.24
C ILE A 49 -6.02 -6.31 -22.63
N THR A 50 -5.89 -7.06 -21.54
CA THR A 50 -6.98 -7.83 -20.92
C THR A 50 -7.76 -7.05 -19.86
N LEU A 51 -7.25 -5.89 -19.43
CA LEU A 51 -7.85 -5.10 -18.36
C LEU A 51 -9.10 -4.35 -18.83
N THR A 52 -10.25 -4.80 -18.34
CA THR A 52 -11.54 -4.18 -18.67
C THR A 52 -11.71 -2.80 -18.02
N TRP A 53 -12.64 -2.00 -18.54
CA TRP A 53 -12.96 -0.68 -17.97
C TRP A 53 -13.52 -0.77 -16.55
N GLU A 54 -14.33 -1.79 -16.28
CA GLU A 54 -14.90 -2.06 -14.97
C GLU A 54 -13.79 -2.29 -13.95
N LYS A 55 -12.75 -3.06 -14.32
CA LYS A 55 -11.60 -3.30 -13.44
C LYS A 55 -10.78 -2.04 -13.19
N LYS A 56 -10.64 -1.17 -14.19
CA LYS A 56 -9.99 0.15 -14.01
C LYS A 56 -10.77 1.01 -13.00
N LEU A 57 -12.10 1.04 -13.10
CA LEU A 57 -12.96 1.76 -12.16
C LEU A 57 -12.87 1.17 -10.74
N GLU A 58 -12.83 -0.16 -10.62
CA GLU A 58 -12.63 -0.85 -9.33
C GLU A 58 -11.31 -0.43 -8.67
N ILE A 59 -10.21 -0.39 -9.42
CA ILE A 59 -8.90 0.07 -8.96
C ILE A 59 -8.97 1.52 -8.48
N LEU A 60 -9.57 2.41 -9.28
CA LEU A 60 -9.71 3.83 -8.92
C LEU A 60 -10.54 4.01 -7.65
N ASN A 61 -11.67 3.30 -7.54
CA ASN A 61 -12.53 3.35 -6.36
C ASN A 61 -11.78 2.88 -5.11
N PHE A 62 -10.98 1.81 -5.22
CA PHE A 62 -10.14 1.35 -4.12
C PHE A 62 -9.12 2.42 -3.68
N ILE A 63 -8.43 3.06 -4.64
CA ILE A 63 -7.44 4.12 -4.34
C ILE A 63 -8.12 5.29 -3.62
N ILE A 64 -9.27 5.75 -4.10
CA ILE A 64 -10.02 6.85 -3.49
C ILE A 64 -10.45 6.50 -2.07
N SER A 65 -11.04 5.31 -1.87
CA SER A 65 -11.48 4.83 -0.55
C SER A 65 -10.32 4.72 0.45
N GLY A 66 -9.17 4.20 0.01
CA GLY A 66 -7.98 4.08 0.86
C GLY A 66 -7.39 5.44 1.22
N LEU A 67 -7.32 6.38 0.27
CA LEU A 67 -6.88 7.75 0.54
C LEU A 67 -7.82 8.47 1.50
N GLN A 68 -9.13 8.34 1.32
CA GLN A 68 -10.11 8.90 2.23
C GLN A 68 -9.88 8.42 3.67
N GLN A 69 -9.63 7.13 3.88
CA GLN A 69 -9.33 6.60 5.21
C GLN A 69 -8.01 7.11 5.79
N ILE A 70 -6.98 7.29 4.97
CA ILE A 70 -5.70 7.87 5.40
C ILE A 70 -5.93 9.32 5.84
N HIS A 71 -6.65 10.11 5.04
CA HIS A 71 -6.97 11.51 5.35
C HIS A 71 -7.87 11.64 6.58
N MET A 72 -8.87 10.78 6.76
CA MET A 72 -9.73 10.75 7.96
C MET A 72 -8.94 10.47 9.25
N LYS A 73 -7.76 9.85 9.15
CA LYS A 73 -6.84 9.66 10.28
C LYS A 73 -5.89 10.83 10.51
N GLY A 74 -6.08 11.93 9.79
CA GLY A 74 -5.22 13.12 9.87
C GLY A 74 -3.85 12.93 9.21
N LEU A 75 -3.71 11.96 8.31
CA LEU A 75 -2.43 11.59 7.68
C LEU A 75 -2.46 11.88 6.18
N VAL A 76 -1.30 12.13 5.61
CA VAL A 76 -1.01 12.11 4.17
C VAL A 76 -0.09 10.91 3.92
N HIS A 77 -0.32 10.14 2.85
CA HIS A 77 0.53 8.97 2.53
C HIS A 77 1.98 9.36 2.21
N GLY A 78 2.18 10.46 1.47
CA GLY A 78 3.48 11.06 1.16
C GLY A 78 4.27 10.46 -0.01
N ALA A 79 3.88 9.27 -0.50
CA ALA A 79 4.61 8.56 -1.57
C ALA A 79 3.65 7.72 -2.45
N LEU A 80 2.48 8.28 -2.76
CA LEU A 80 1.51 7.56 -3.58
C LEU A 80 1.98 7.46 -5.04
N HIS A 81 2.24 6.25 -5.50
CA HIS A 81 2.37 5.90 -6.90
C HIS A 81 2.01 4.43 -7.11
N SER A 82 1.83 4.01 -8.37
CA SER A 82 1.44 2.63 -8.71
C SER A 82 2.48 1.57 -8.31
N GLY A 83 3.71 1.97 -7.98
CA GLY A 83 4.75 1.09 -7.43
C GLY A 83 4.55 0.76 -5.95
N ASN A 84 3.90 1.66 -5.19
CA ASN A 84 3.61 1.51 -3.76
C ASN A 84 2.18 0.98 -3.49
N LEU A 85 1.44 0.68 -4.56
CA LEU A 85 0.20 -0.08 -4.49
C LEU A 85 0.51 -1.54 -4.82
N LEU A 86 0.15 -2.46 -3.92
CA LEU A 86 0.36 -3.89 -4.07
C LEU A 86 -0.91 -4.59 -4.54
N VAL A 87 -0.74 -5.66 -5.30
CA VAL A 87 -1.82 -6.47 -5.84
C VAL A 87 -1.69 -7.89 -5.29
N LYS A 88 -2.78 -8.41 -4.74
CA LYS A 88 -2.86 -9.77 -4.23
C LYS A 88 -4.10 -10.46 -4.81
N GLN A 89 -3.90 -11.62 -5.41
CA GLN A 89 -5.00 -12.49 -5.79
C GLN A 89 -5.45 -13.30 -4.57
N GLN A 90 -6.76 -13.30 -4.29
CA GLN A 90 -7.35 -14.12 -3.23
C GLN A 90 -7.74 -15.50 -3.79
N ASP A 91 -7.12 -16.54 -3.23
CA ASP A 91 -7.41 -17.96 -3.48
C ASP A 91 -7.45 -18.34 -4.99
N LYS A 92 -8.25 -19.35 -5.34
CA LYS A 92 -8.48 -19.78 -6.74
C LYS A 92 -9.43 -18.84 -7.50
N SER A 93 -9.91 -17.77 -6.88
CA SER A 93 -10.72 -16.79 -7.57
C SER A 93 -9.82 -15.91 -8.44
N ASN A 94 -10.33 -15.43 -9.57
CA ASN A 94 -9.65 -14.42 -10.38
C ASN A 94 -9.82 -12.99 -9.83
N ASN A 95 -10.18 -12.85 -8.54
CA ASN A 95 -10.36 -11.55 -7.90
C ASN A 95 -9.05 -11.06 -7.29
N GLN A 96 -8.63 -9.87 -7.72
CA GLN A 96 -7.51 -9.14 -7.15
C GLN A 96 -8.00 -8.19 -6.07
N HIS A 97 -7.26 -8.15 -4.97
CA HIS A 97 -7.37 -7.17 -3.91
C HIS A 97 -6.13 -6.27 -3.96
N PHE A 98 -6.34 -4.98 -3.72
CA PHE A 98 -5.29 -3.95 -3.79
C PHE A 98 -4.92 -3.46 -2.39
N TYR A 99 -3.69 -3.01 -2.19
CA TYR A 99 -3.24 -2.52 -0.89
C TYR A 99 -2.28 -1.36 -1.03
N PHE A 100 -2.42 -0.34 -0.19
CA PHE A 100 -1.37 0.64 0.07
C PHE A 100 -0.23 -0.04 0.82
N SER A 101 0.99 0.31 0.43
CA SER A 101 2.23 -0.10 1.08
C SER A 101 3.14 1.12 1.18
N ASP A 102 4.29 0.94 1.84
CA ASP A 102 5.27 1.99 2.05
C ASP A 102 4.71 3.25 2.73
N LEU A 103 4.38 3.09 4.01
CA LEU A 103 3.96 4.18 4.88
C LEU A 103 5.15 4.92 5.51
N GLY A 104 6.38 4.71 5.01
CA GLY A 104 7.60 5.34 5.55
C GLY A 104 7.59 6.87 5.40
N PHE A 105 6.85 7.38 4.41
CA PHE A 105 6.70 8.80 4.12
C PHE A 105 5.39 9.41 4.66
N SER A 106 4.60 8.62 5.39
CA SER A 106 3.32 9.11 5.89
C SER A 106 3.51 10.14 7.00
N ARG A 107 2.85 11.30 6.88
CA ARG A 107 2.99 12.43 7.80
C ARG A 107 1.63 12.98 8.21
N PRO A 108 1.50 13.62 9.39
CA PRO A 108 0.30 14.38 9.74
C PRO A 108 0.01 15.49 8.72
N ILE A 109 -1.26 15.79 8.50
CA ILE A 109 -1.72 16.86 7.59
C ILE A 109 -1.21 18.25 8.06
N ASP A 110 -1.05 18.46 9.37
CA ASP A 110 -0.71 19.76 9.96
C ASP A 110 0.79 20.08 10.03
N VAL A 111 1.65 19.29 9.40
CA VAL A 111 3.06 19.68 9.25
C VAL A 111 3.12 20.76 8.17
N LYS A 112 3.07 22.03 8.58
CA LYS A 112 3.40 23.16 7.72
C LYS A 112 4.71 22.86 7.00
N ASP A 113 4.73 23.05 5.68
CA ASP A 113 5.91 22.87 4.83
C ASP A 113 7.08 23.84 5.19
N ASP A 114 6.96 24.62 6.27
CA ASP A 114 7.93 25.61 6.77
C ASP A 114 9.13 25.02 7.54
N MET A 115 9.37 23.70 7.50
CA MET A 115 10.55 23.07 8.12
C MET A 115 11.40 22.23 7.15
N ILE A 116 11.39 22.60 5.87
CA ILE A 116 12.47 22.22 4.95
C ILE A 116 13.19 23.51 4.55
N GLN A 117 14.22 23.86 5.33
CA GLN A 117 15.27 24.80 4.95
C GLN A 117 16.62 24.12 5.15
#